data_AF-A0AA40BD87-F1
#
_entry.id   AF-A0AA40BD87-F1
#
_cell.length_a   1.000
_cell.length_b   1.000
_cell.length_c   1.000
_cell.angle_alpha   90.00
_cell.angle_beta   90.00
_cell.angle_gamma   90.00
#
_symmetry.space_group_name_H-M   'P 1'
#
loop_
_entity.id
_entity.type
_entity.pdbx_description
1 polymer ?
#
loop_
_entity_poly.entity_id
_entity_poly.type
_entity_poly.pdbx_seq_one_letter_code
_entity_poly.pdbx_strand_id
1 'polypeptide(L)'
;MAEGKTGKFGKPTLPVRVSFSSSIGLQNRSNLVQDQDHGEIKEFLDRSWFTRVWIIQEAVLACKLVVMCSPEVMSWNRIGTVIHRAWIFSGFEKVFGMVANPHHQFPDETYQALCHLREKRVGGGWGISLYQLLYDYPHLDCTVPQDRMYGFPGLAPAAESFGIEPDYNLRPDEAYRAFARSMIDKSRCLDLLNCVREWRGDRAPFPKRVVVAYSLLDQARYHDVHAVLTDGLEHPTRRGWARLPPGWERIQDEGKPCYYRNHNDEPATDHENSPLESGEPTPAQVFANQRSLPKG
;
A
#
# COMPACT_ATOMS: atom_id res chain seq x y z
N MET A 1 -32.00 38.39 -14.60
CA MET A 1 -32.13 37.13 -13.86
C MET A 1 -32.03 36.00 -14.85
N ALA A 2 -30.82 35.45 -15.06
CA ALA A 2 -30.60 34.31 -15.93
C ALA A 2 -30.54 33.06 -15.05
N GLU A 3 -31.56 32.20 -15.18
CA GLU A 3 -31.61 30.92 -14.48
C GLU A 3 -30.44 30.05 -14.94
N GLY A 4 -29.49 29.83 -14.03
CA GLY A 4 -28.38 28.92 -14.22
C GLY A 4 -28.90 27.49 -14.33
N LYS A 5 -28.90 26.94 -15.54
CA LYS A 5 -29.06 25.50 -15.76
C LYS A 5 -27.91 24.78 -15.05
N THR A 6 -28.21 24.23 -13.89
CA THR A 6 -27.34 23.35 -13.12
C THR A 6 -27.06 22.11 -13.97
N GLY A 7 -25.89 22.08 -14.61
CA GLY A 7 -25.41 20.90 -15.33
C GLY A 7 -25.42 19.71 -14.38
N LYS A 8 -26.09 18.61 -14.78
CA LYS A 8 -26.06 17.35 -14.04
C LYS A 8 -24.62 16.85 -14.01
N PHE A 9 -23.91 17.13 -12.92
CA PHE A 9 -22.56 16.62 -12.68
C PHE A 9 -22.59 15.09 -12.78
N GLY A 10 -21.83 14.55 -13.73
CA GLY A 10 -21.63 13.11 -13.89
C GLY A 10 -21.06 12.52 -12.62
N LYS A 11 -21.83 11.66 -11.94
CA LYS A 11 -21.40 11.02 -10.71
C LYS A 11 -20.25 10.04 -11.00
N PRO A 12 -19.33 9.81 -10.05
CA PRO A 12 -18.35 8.72 -10.09
C PRO A 12 -18.98 7.31 -10.10
N THR A 13 -20.31 7.23 -10.12
CA THR A 13 -21.09 6.02 -9.89
C THR A 13 -21.91 5.69 -11.11
N LEU A 14 -22.02 4.39 -11.38
CA LEU A 14 -22.97 3.82 -12.32
C LEU A 14 -24.35 4.48 -12.17
N PRO A 15 -25.12 4.63 -13.27
CA PRO A 15 -26.53 5.01 -13.17
C PRO A 15 -27.20 4.16 -12.09
N VAL A 16 -27.99 4.78 -11.21
CA VAL A 16 -28.56 4.12 -10.02
C VAL A 16 -29.15 2.74 -10.35
N ARG A 17 -29.87 2.62 -11.48
CA ARG A 17 -30.42 1.35 -11.95
C ARG A 17 -29.35 0.28 -12.21
N VAL A 18 -28.24 0.64 -12.85
CA VAL A 18 -27.12 -0.28 -13.18
C VAL A 18 -26.28 -0.63 -11.95
N SER A 19 -26.16 0.32 -11.01
CA SER A 19 -25.47 0.13 -9.72
C SER A 19 -26.13 -0.93 -8.83
N PHE A 20 -27.45 -1.16 -8.99
CA PHE A 20 -28.20 -2.11 -8.18
C PHE A 20 -28.61 -3.39 -8.94
N SER A 21 -28.58 -3.38 -10.28
CA SER A 21 -29.10 -4.49 -11.09
C SER A 21 -28.04 -5.51 -11.51
N SER A 22 -26.76 -5.13 -11.53
CA SER A 22 -25.67 -5.99 -11.98
C SER A 22 -24.75 -6.35 -10.82
N SER A 23 -24.30 -7.60 -10.78
CA SER A 23 -23.29 -8.07 -9.82
C SER A 23 -22.03 -7.20 -9.86
N ILE A 24 -21.63 -6.78 -11.05
CA ILE A 24 -20.49 -5.90 -11.29
C ILE A 24 -20.72 -4.48 -10.74
N GLY A 25 -21.96 -3.98 -10.84
CA GLY A 25 -22.32 -2.65 -10.34
C GLY A 25 -22.47 -2.59 -8.82
N LEU A 26 -22.91 -3.69 -8.21
CA LEU A 26 -22.87 -3.88 -6.76
C LEU A 26 -21.43 -3.92 -6.25
N GLN A 27 -20.55 -4.67 -6.92
CA GLN A 27 -19.14 -4.80 -6.55
C GLN A 27 -18.38 -3.47 -6.64
N ASN A 28 -18.58 -2.67 -7.69
CA ASN A 28 -17.99 -1.34 -7.80
C ASN A 28 -18.41 -0.41 -6.67
N ARG A 29 -19.69 -0.45 -6.27
CA ARG A 29 -20.19 0.39 -5.19
C ARG A 29 -19.57 -0.02 -3.85
N SER A 30 -19.48 -1.32 -3.57
CA SER A 30 -18.82 -1.81 -2.36
C SER A 30 -17.35 -1.37 -2.31
N ASN A 31 -16.60 -1.53 -3.41
CA ASN A 31 -15.21 -1.09 -3.47
C ASN A 31 -15.04 0.43 -3.26
N LEU A 32 -15.90 1.25 -3.88
CA LEU A 32 -15.86 2.71 -3.69
C LEU A 32 -16.21 3.14 -2.26
N VAL A 33 -17.13 2.43 -1.59
CA VAL A 33 -17.45 2.68 -0.18
C VAL A 33 -16.28 2.27 0.72
N GLN A 34 -15.64 1.14 0.44
CA GLN A 34 -14.43 0.72 1.17
C GLN A 34 -13.25 1.68 0.98
N ASP A 35 -13.03 2.15 -0.26
CA ASP A 35 -12.01 3.15 -0.58
C ASP A 35 -12.32 4.51 0.09
N GLN A 36 -13.60 4.84 0.34
CA GLN A 36 -14.02 6.02 1.13
C GLN A 36 -13.74 5.87 2.62
N ASP A 37 -13.99 4.69 3.18
CA ASP A 37 -13.93 4.51 4.61
C ASP A 37 -12.50 4.29 5.11
N HIS A 38 -11.66 3.58 4.32
CA HIS A 38 -10.36 3.08 4.78
C HIS A 38 -9.20 3.25 3.78
N GLY A 39 -9.42 3.95 2.66
CA GLY A 39 -8.43 4.06 1.59
C GLY A 39 -7.09 4.65 2.03
N GLU A 40 -7.09 5.70 2.85
CA GLU A 40 -5.86 6.36 3.31
C GLU A 40 -4.99 5.43 4.17
N ILE A 41 -5.63 4.61 5.02
CA ILE A 41 -4.91 3.69 5.92
C ILE A 41 -4.31 2.55 5.11
N LYS A 42 -5.07 2.03 4.14
CA LYS A 42 -4.61 0.97 3.25
C LYS A 42 -3.41 1.41 2.43
N GLU A 43 -3.48 2.62 1.87
CA GLU A 43 -2.37 3.24 1.15
C GLU A 43 -1.14 3.46 2.02
N PHE A 44 -1.33 3.91 3.26
CA PHE A 44 -0.24 4.07 4.23
C PHE A 44 0.45 2.74 4.54
N LEU A 45 -0.32 1.67 4.78
CA LEU A 45 0.18 0.34 5.11
C LEU A 45 0.82 -0.40 3.93
N ASP A 46 0.41 -0.11 2.69
CA ASP A 46 1.03 -0.66 1.48
C ASP A 46 2.34 0.06 1.08
N ARG A 47 2.82 1.03 1.87
CA ARG A 47 4.11 1.71 1.62
C ARG A 47 5.29 0.75 1.76
N SER A 48 6.33 1.00 0.96
CA SER A 48 7.56 0.22 0.91
C SER A 48 8.24 0.02 2.27
N TRP A 49 8.05 0.94 3.23
CA TRP A 49 8.56 0.79 4.59
C TRP A 49 8.03 -0.49 5.25
N PHE A 50 6.72 -0.79 5.10
CA PHE A 50 6.06 -1.97 5.68
C PHE A 50 6.44 -3.30 5.06
N THR A 51 7.16 -3.30 3.94
CA THR A 51 7.61 -4.54 3.30
C THR A 51 9.08 -4.84 3.58
N ARG A 52 9.87 -3.89 4.09
CA ARG A 52 11.32 -4.07 4.27
C ARG A 52 11.67 -5.01 5.42
N VAL A 53 12.67 -5.86 5.24
CA VAL A 53 13.19 -6.75 6.30
C VAL A 53 13.64 -5.97 7.55
N TRP A 54 14.25 -4.80 7.37
CA TRP A 54 14.75 -3.96 8.45
C TRP A 54 13.65 -3.38 9.35
N ILE A 55 12.38 -3.37 8.90
CA ILE A 55 11.28 -2.79 9.66
C ILE A 55 11.15 -3.43 11.04
N ILE A 56 11.42 -4.73 11.17
CA ILE A 56 11.27 -5.43 12.43
C ILE A 56 12.25 -4.85 13.47
N GLN A 57 13.51 -4.62 13.10
CA GLN A 57 14.47 -3.97 14.00
C GLN A 57 14.10 -2.51 14.25
N GLU A 58 13.87 -1.74 13.19
CA GLU A 58 13.56 -0.31 13.25
C GLU A 58 12.37 -0.04 14.20
N ALA A 59 11.30 -0.82 14.05
CA ALA A 59 10.10 -0.65 14.84
C ALA A 59 10.19 -1.34 16.21
N VAL A 60 10.74 -2.55 16.36
CA VAL A 60 10.69 -3.26 17.65
C VAL A 60 11.72 -2.73 18.66
N LEU A 61 12.91 -2.35 18.19
CA LEU A 61 14.00 -1.90 19.06
C LEU A 61 13.84 -0.43 19.49
N ALA A 62 13.07 0.37 18.76
CA ALA A 62 12.85 1.77 19.06
C ALA A 62 12.20 1.99 20.45
N CYS A 63 12.84 2.81 21.29
CA CYS A 63 12.28 3.27 22.57
C CYS A 63 11.06 4.18 22.35
N LYS A 64 11.14 5.07 21.36
CA LYS A 64 10.05 5.94 20.90
C LYS A 64 9.87 5.76 19.41
N LEU A 65 8.68 5.34 19.00
CA LEU A 65 8.34 5.11 17.60
C LEU A 65 7.35 6.17 17.13
N VAL A 66 7.79 6.98 16.17
CA VAL A 66 6.98 7.96 15.45
C VAL A 66 7.10 7.66 13.97
N VAL A 67 6.00 7.82 13.25
CA VAL A 67 5.96 7.65 11.81
C VAL A 67 5.82 9.03 11.19
N MET A 68 6.66 9.30 10.21
CA MET A 68 6.65 10.53 9.42
C MET A 68 6.22 10.16 8.00
N CYS A 69 5.18 10.81 7.50
CA CYS A 69 4.68 10.61 6.13
C CYS A 69 4.44 11.99 5.51
N SER A 70 5.42 12.50 4.78
CA SER A 70 5.41 13.86 4.23
C SER A 70 5.35 14.93 5.36
N PRO A 71 4.54 16.02 5.38
CA PRO A 71 4.60 16.98 6.49
C PRO A 71 3.98 16.42 7.79
N GLU A 72 3.31 15.27 7.71
CA GLU A 72 2.59 14.67 8.82
C GLU A 72 3.50 13.83 9.71
N VAL A 73 3.34 13.99 11.02
CA VAL A 73 4.02 13.19 12.03
C VAL A 73 2.98 12.60 12.98
N MET A 74 3.02 11.29 13.15
CA MET A 74 2.09 10.56 14.00
C MET A 74 2.79 9.60 14.95
N SER A 75 2.23 9.46 16.15
CA SER A 75 2.70 8.44 17.10
C SER A 75 2.23 7.05 16.65
N TRP A 76 3.04 6.02 16.94
CA TRP A 76 2.69 4.63 16.62
C TRP A 76 1.32 4.21 17.19
N ASN A 77 1.01 4.57 18.44
CA ASN A 77 -0.26 4.23 19.08
C ASN A 77 -1.47 4.87 18.38
N ARG A 78 -1.29 6.04 17.75
CA ARG A 78 -2.36 6.69 16.98
C ARG A 78 -2.70 5.89 15.74
N ILE A 79 -1.70 5.32 15.06
CA ILE A 79 -1.90 4.42 13.92
C ILE A 79 -2.73 3.21 14.36
N GLY A 80 -2.37 2.58 15.48
CA GLY A 80 -3.12 1.43 16.01
C GLY A 80 -4.58 1.75 16.32
N THR A 81 -4.84 2.91 16.90
CA THR A 81 -6.22 3.38 17.14
C THR A 81 -7.00 3.54 15.83
N VAL A 82 -6.36 4.08 14.80
CA VAL A 82 -6.98 4.31 13.49
C VAL A 82 -7.24 2.99 12.76
N ILE A 83 -6.28 2.06 12.76
CA ILE A 83 -6.44 0.70 12.19
C ILE A 83 -7.54 -0.07 12.92
N HIS A 84 -7.56 -0.05 14.25
CA HIS A 84 -8.58 -0.73 15.03
C HIS A 84 -9.98 -0.18 14.78
N ARG A 85 -10.12 1.15 14.64
CA ARG A 85 -11.38 1.76 14.22
C ARG A 85 -11.77 1.30 12.83
N ALA A 86 -10.84 1.30 11.88
CA ALA A 86 -11.10 0.81 10.53
C ALA A 86 -11.64 -0.63 10.57
N TRP A 87 -11.04 -1.51 11.37
CA TRP A 87 -11.51 -2.88 11.58
C TRP A 87 -12.93 -2.99 12.18
N ILE A 88 -13.26 -2.19 13.20
CA ILE A 88 -14.60 -2.21 13.80
C ILE A 88 -15.68 -1.77 12.81
N PHE A 89 -15.35 -0.79 11.97
CA PHE A 89 -16.29 -0.23 11.00
C PHE A 89 -16.26 -0.97 9.65
N SER A 90 -15.25 -1.80 9.41
CA SER A 90 -15.19 -2.71 8.26
C SER A 90 -16.25 -3.81 8.41
N GLY A 91 -17.23 -3.81 7.53
CA GLY A 91 -18.14 -4.94 7.41
C GLY A 91 -17.40 -6.21 6.96
N PHE A 92 -17.81 -7.37 7.45
CA PHE A 92 -17.38 -8.65 6.89
C PHE A 92 -17.95 -8.79 5.47
N GLU A 93 -17.15 -8.52 4.46
CA GLU A 93 -17.57 -8.70 3.07
C GLU A 93 -17.94 -10.14 2.79
N LYS A 94 -19.05 -10.35 2.09
CA LYS A 94 -19.43 -11.66 1.59
C LYS A 94 -19.07 -11.75 0.11
N VAL A 95 -18.06 -12.53 -0.21
CA VAL A 95 -17.66 -12.85 -1.59
C VAL A 95 -18.27 -14.19 -1.95
N PHE A 96 -19.14 -14.22 -2.97
CA PHE A 96 -19.89 -15.43 -3.37
C PHE A 96 -20.69 -16.10 -2.23
N GLY A 97 -21.22 -15.31 -1.30
CA GLY A 97 -21.96 -15.82 -0.14
C GLY A 97 -21.09 -16.37 0.99
N MET A 98 -19.75 -16.37 0.82
CA MET A 98 -18.79 -16.72 1.86
C MET A 98 -18.26 -15.46 2.51
N VAL A 99 -18.16 -15.44 3.84
CA VAL A 99 -17.49 -14.35 4.55
C VAL A 99 -16.02 -14.37 4.17
N ALA A 100 -15.56 -13.34 3.44
CA ALA A 100 -14.15 -13.12 3.21
C ALA A 100 -13.52 -12.75 4.55
N ASN A 101 -12.42 -13.42 4.90
CA ASN A 101 -11.66 -13.04 6.08
C ASN A 101 -11.09 -11.63 5.84
N PRO A 102 -11.44 -10.62 6.67
CA PRO A 102 -10.95 -9.27 6.43
C PRO A 102 -9.42 -9.15 6.57
N HIS A 103 -8.78 -10.11 7.25
CA HIS A 103 -7.32 -10.23 7.31
C HIS A 103 -6.69 -10.41 5.92
N HIS A 104 -7.42 -10.97 4.95
CA HIS A 104 -6.91 -11.13 3.57
C HIS A 104 -7.11 -9.88 2.70
N GLN A 105 -7.84 -8.87 3.18
CA GLN A 105 -8.21 -7.68 2.39
C GLN A 105 -7.51 -6.41 2.88
N PHE A 106 -7.17 -6.36 4.16
CA PHE A 106 -6.51 -5.22 4.81
C PHE A 106 -5.02 -5.52 5.03
N PRO A 107 -4.08 -4.71 4.50
CA PRO A 107 -2.64 -5.00 4.51
C PRO A 107 -1.97 -4.63 5.84
N ASP A 108 -2.56 -4.99 6.99
CA ASP A 108 -2.00 -4.67 8.31
C ASP A 108 -1.16 -5.79 8.92
N GLU A 109 -0.93 -6.90 8.22
CA GLU A 109 -0.19 -8.06 8.73
C GLU A 109 1.17 -7.68 9.36
N THR A 110 2.01 -6.93 8.62
CA THR A 110 3.30 -6.47 9.17
C THR A 110 3.09 -5.55 10.37
N TYR A 111 2.13 -4.62 10.31
CA TYR A 111 1.84 -3.70 11.42
C TYR A 111 1.46 -4.46 12.70
N GLN A 112 0.57 -5.45 12.58
CA GLN A 112 0.13 -6.28 13.70
C GLN A 112 1.29 -7.11 14.27
N ALA A 113 2.13 -7.68 13.40
CA ALA A 113 3.33 -8.41 13.82
C ALA A 113 4.29 -7.52 14.63
N LEU A 114 4.50 -6.27 14.18
CA LEU A 114 5.33 -5.29 14.89
C LEU A 114 4.74 -4.92 16.25
N CYS A 115 3.42 -4.71 16.34
CA CYS A 115 2.74 -4.47 17.61
C CYS A 115 2.94 -5.64 18.57
N HIS A 116 2.70 -6.87 18.11
CA HIS A 116 2.89 -8.08 18.91
C HIS A 116 4.32 -8.22 19.45
N LEU A 117 5.33 -8.03 18.58
CA LEU A 117 6.74 -8.10 18.98
C LEU A 117 7.10 -6.99 19.98
N ARG A 118 6.59 -5.77 19.78
CA ARG A 118 6.82 -4.65 20.72
C ARG A 118 6.21 -4.92 22.09
N GLU A 119 4.97 -5.41 22.14
CA GLU A 119 4.29 -5.77 23.38
C GLU A 119 5.05 -6.86 24.14
N LYS A 120 5.49 -7.92 23.44
CA LYS A 120 6.30 -8.99 24.03
C LYS A 120 7.61 -8.47 24.62
N ARG A 121 8.26 -7.51 23.94
CA ARG A 121 9.50 -6.88 24.42
C ARG A 121 9.27 -6.06 25.69
N VAL A 122 8.24 -5.22 25.70
CA VAL A 122 7.92 -4.34 26.84
C VAL A 122 7.40 -5.14 28.03
N GLY A 123 6.63 -6.20 27.79
CA GLY A 123 6.06 -7.06 28.83
C GLY A 123 7.06 -7.98 29.55
N GLY A 124 8.36 -7.86 29.28
CA GLY A 124 9.42 -8.65 29.95
C GLY A 124 9.55 -10.10 29.46
N GLY A 125 8.68 -10.55 28.55
CA GLY A 125 8.71 -11.89 27.94
C GLY A 125 9.60 -11.98 26.69
N TRP A 126 10.70 -11.23 26.63
CA TRP A 126 11.55 -11.19 25.44
C TRP A 126 12.40 -12.45 25.33
N GLY A 127 12.18 -13.21 24.26
CA GLY A 127 12.83 -14.49 24.00
C GLY A 127 12.38 -15.02 22.65
N ILE A 128 12.85 -14.40 21.57
CA ILE A 128 12.59 -14.86 20.21
C ILE A 128 13.86 -15.48 19.63
N SER A 129 13.73 -16.66 19.02
CA SER A 129 14.85 -17.32 18.37
C SER A 129 15.08 -16.70 16.99
N LEU A 130 16.35 -16.64 16.57
CA LEU A 130 16.72 -16.16 15.24
C LEU A 130 16.08 -17.02 14.13
N TYR A 131 15.97 -18.33 14.35
CA TYR A 131 15.22 -19.24 13.48
C TYR A 131 13.76 -18.81 13.30
N GLN A 132 13.04 -18.52 14.39
CA GLN A 132 11.63 -18.15 14.32
C GLN A 132 11.43 -16.88 13.48
N LEU A 133 12.29 -15.88 13.64
CA LEU A 133 12.26 -14.67 12.82
C LEU A 133 12.47 -14.96 11.32
N LEU A 134 13.44 -15.80 10.98
CA LEU A 134 13.70 -16.20 9.59
C LEU A 134 12.56 -17.03 8.99
N TYR A 135 11.89 -17.82 9.82
CA TYR A 135 10.78 -18.68 9.41
C TYR A 135 9.46 -17.92 9.25
N ASP A 136 9.16 -16.97 10.13
CA ASP A 136 7.90 -16.21 10.14
C ASP A 136 7.87 -15.06 9.13
N TYR A 137 9.02 -14.45 8.85
CA TYR A 137 9.12 -13.24 8.02
C TYR A 137 9.87 -13.42 6.68
N PRO A 138 9.72 -14.54 5.93
CA PRO A 138 10.41 -14.74 4.66
C PRO A 138 9.85 -13.85 3.52
N HIS A 139 8.64 -13.31 3.72
CA HIS A 139 7.92 -12.45 2.78
C HIS A 139 8.44 -11.00 2.75
N LEU A 140 9.26 -10.59 3.72
CA LEU A 140 9.82 -9.25 3.74
C LEU A 140 10.85 -9.06 2.62
N ASP A 141 10.77 -7.90 1.98
CA ASP A 141 11.63 -7.43 0.91
C ASP A 141 13.01 -7.02 1.43
N CYS A 142 14.01 -7.35 0.61
CA CYS A 142 15.39 -6.90 0.79
C CYS A 142 15.97 -6.51 -0.57
N THR A 143 16.62 -5.36 -0.66
CA THR A 143 17.36 -4.96 -1.87
C THR A 143 18.67 -5.73 -1.97
N VAL A 144 19.36 -5.88 -0.84
CA VAL A 144 20.58 -6.67 -0.70
C VAL A 144 20.18 -8.05 -0.17
N PRO A 145 20.46 -9.15 -0.89
CA PRO A 145 20.03 -10.48 -0.47
C PRO A 145 20.47 -10.86 0.95
N GLN A 146 21.66 -10.43 1.36
CA GLN A 146 22.23 -10.71 2.68
C GLN A 146 21.38 -10.14 3.84
N ASP A 147 20.62 -9.06 3.61
CA ASP A 147 19.75 -8.45 4.64
C ASP A 147 18.68 -9.42 5.15
N ARG A 148 18.31 -10.43 4.35
CA ARG A 148 17.37 -11.47 4.77
C ARG A 148 17.87 -12.26 5.98
N MET A 149 19.19 -12.29 6.20
CA MET A 149 19.81 -12.90 7.38
C MET A 149 20.22 -11.85 8.40
N TYR A 150 20.80 -10.74 7.96
CA TYR A 150 21.35 -9.70 8.84
C TYR A 150 20.30 -8.74 9.42
N GLY A 151 19.06 -8.77 8.90
CA GLY A 151 17.94 -7.96 9.38
C GLY A 151 17.32 -8.44 10.70
N PHE A 152 17.75 -9.55 11.28
CA PHE A 152 17.14 -10.16 12.48
C PHE A 152 18.02 -10.36 13.72
N PRO A 153 19.37 -10.50 13.64
CA PRO A 153 20.23 -10.77 14.80
C PRO A 153 20.04 -9.82 15.97
N GLY A 154 19.84 -8.52 15.72
CA GLY A 154 19.63 -7.52 16.79
C GLY A 154 18.35 -7.73 17.63
N LEU A 155 17.47 -8.64 17.22
CA LEU A 155 16.24 -9.00 17.94
C LEU A 155 16.38 -10.29 18.74
N ALA A 156 17.36 -11.13 18.42
CA ALA A 156 17.53 -12.44 19.04
C ALA A 156 18.74 -12.40 19.98
N PRO A 157 18.57 -12.38 21.32
CA PRO A 157 19.69 -12.29 22.25
C PRO A 157 20.74 -13.40 22.07
N ALA A 158 20.30 -14.59 21.66
CA ALA A 158 21.21 -15.72 21.38
C ALA A 158 22.06 -15.52 20.11
N ALA A 159 21.73 -14.57 19.23
CA ALA A 159 22.47 -14.32 17.99
C ALA A 159 23.90 -13.84 18.24
N GLU A 160 24.15 -13.12 19.34
CA GLU A 160 25.49 -12.73 19.75
C GLU A 160 26.38 -13.97 19.97
N SER A 161 25.84 -15.02 20.58
CA SER A 161 26.57 -16.29 20.80
C SER A 161 26.88 -17.04 19.50
N PHE A 162 26.16 -16.72 18.42
CA PHE A 162 26.41 -17.25 17.10
C PHE A 162 27.55 -16.53 16.37
N GLY A 163 28.08 -15.42 16.89
CA GLY A 163 29.17 -14.68 16.26
C GLY A 163 28.84 -14.23 14.84
N ILE A 164 27.57 -13.93 14.58
CA ILE A 164 27.08 -13.51 13.27
C ILE A 164 27.24 -12.00 13.18
N GLU A 165 28.28 -11.56 12.47
CA GLU A 165 28.48 -10.16 12.14
C GLU A 165 28.13 -9.93 10.65
N PRO A 166 27.40 -8.84 10.32
CA PRO A 166 27.12 -8.50 8.93
C PRO A 166 28.42 -8.18 8.16
N ASP A 167 28.76 -9.02 7.18
CA ASP A 167 29.84 -8.75 6.23
C ASP A 167 29.30 -8.67 4.80
N TYR A 168 29.13 -7.45 4.32
CA TYR A 168 28.62 -7.16 2.98
C TYR A 168 29.69 -7.24 1.89
N ASN A 169 30.95 -7.49 2.24
CA ASN A 169 32.01 -7.72 1.25
C ASN A 169 31.97 -9.15 0.70
N LEU A 170 31.32 -10.07 1.41
CA LEU A 170 31.13 -11.44 0.97
C LEU A 170 30.10 -11.54 -0.15
N ARG A 171 30.33 -12.47 -1.07
CA ARG A 171 29.30 -12.83 -2.05
C ARG A 171 28.07 -13.38 -1.33
N PRO A 172 26.85 -13.16 -1.86
CA PRO A 172 25.64 -13.63 -1.19
C PRO A 172 25.67 -15.14 -0.86
N ASP A 173 26.13 -15.99 -1.76
CA ASP A 173 26.21 -17.44 -1.51
C ASP A 173 27.19 -17.81 -0.39
N GLU A 174 28.30 -17.09 -0.27
CA GLU A 174 29.29 -17.28 0.79
C GLU A 174 28.75 -16.82 2.14
N ALA A 175 28.11 -15.64 2.19
CA ALA A 175 27.47 -15.10 3.38
C ALA A 175 26.39 -16.07 3.91
N TYR A 176 25.54 -16.60 3.03
CA TYR A 176 24.49 -17.55 3.42
C TYR A 176 25.07 -18.86 3.95
N ARG A 177 26.13 -19.38 3.33
CA ARG A 177 26.79 -20.61 3.79
C ARG A 177 27.46 -20.41 5.14
N ALA A 178 28.15 -19.28 5.34
CA ALA A 178 28.81 -18.95 6.60
C ALA A 178 27.78 -18.78 7.73
N PHE A 179 26.71 -18.02 7.47
CA PHE A 179 25.59 -17.85 8.40
C PHE A 179 24.97 -19.19 8.80
N ALA A 180 24.63 -20.03 7.82
CA ALA A 180 24.01 -21.31 8.08
C ALA A 180 24.90 -22.25 8.87
N ARG A 181 26.20 -22.31 8.53
CA ARG A 181 27.18 -23.10 9.29
C ARG A 181 27.27 -22.63 10.73
N SER A 182 27.38 -21.32 10.95
CA SER A 182 27.47 -20.79 12.32
C SER A 182 26.23 -21.11 13.15
N MET A 183 25.04 -20.93 12.59
CA MET A 183 23.79 -21.28 13.27
C MET A 183 23.74 -22.76 13.64
N ILE A 184 24.02 -23.67 12.70
CA ILE A 184 23.97 -25.12 12.94
C ILE A 184 24.99 -25.55 14.01
N ASP A 185 26.23 -25.05 13.91
CA ASP A 185 27.31 -25.43 14.82
C ASP A 185 27.02 -24.98 16.26
N LYS A 186 26.34 -23.84 16.42
CA LYS A 186 26.10 -23.22 17.72
C LYS A 186 24.75 -23.61 18.33
N SER A 187 23.68 -23.68 17.55
CA SER A 187 22.36 -24.11 18.03
C SER A 187 22.27 -25.63 18.20
N ARG A 188 23.16 -26.39 17.53
CA ARG A 188 23.10 -27.86 17.43
C ARG A 188 21.76 -28.38 16.90
N CYS A 189 21.03 -27.57 16.14
CA CYS A 189 19.80 -27.95 15.47
C CYS A 189 19.87 -27.67 13.97
N LEU A 190 19.02 -28.35 13.20
CA LEU A 190 18.90 -28.19 11.76
C LEU A 190 17.64 -27.41 11.35
N ASP A 191 16.97 -26.75 12.31
CA ASP A 191 15.69 -26.06 12.08
C ASP A 191 15.81 -25.01 10.97
N LEU A 192 16.97 -24.36 10.84
CA LEU A 192 17.28 -23.43 9.76
C LEU A 192 16.97 -23.98 8.36
N LEU A 193 17.11 -25.29 8.14
CA LEU A 193 16.80 -25.90 6.85
C LEU A 193 15.31 -25.79 6.49
N ASN A 194 14.42 -25.63 7.48
CA ASN A 194 12.99 -25.39 7.28
C ASN A 194 12.68 -23.97 6.76
N CYS A 195 13.63 -23.03 6.85
CA CYS A 195 13.47 -21.69 6.26
C CYS A 195 13.58 -21.71 4.73
N VAL A 196 14.09 -22.80 4.13
CA VAL A 196 14.20 -22.98 2.68
C VAL A 196 12.96 -23.72 2.17
N ARG A 197 11.87 -23.00 1.88
CA ARG A 197 10.64 -23.60 1.34
C ARG A 197 10.46 -23.48 -0.17
N GLU A 198 11.36 -22.79 -0.86
CA GLU A 198 11.24 -22.56 -2.31
C GLU A 198 12.47 -23.11 -3.05
N TRP A 199 12.23 -24.17 -3.84
CA TRP A 199 13.14 -24.62 -4.90
C TRP A 199 13.46 -23.44 -5.83
N ARG A 200 14.76 -23.18 -6.08
CA ARG A 200 15.26 -22.08 -6.93
C ARG A 200 15.37 -22.47 -8.41
N GLY A 201 14.56 -23.39 -8.91
CA GLY A 201 14.40 -23.51 -10.35
C GLY A 201 13.23 -22.64 -10.79
N ASP A 202 13.49 -21.79 -11.77
CA ASP A 202 12.52 -20.87 -12.41
C ASP A 202 11.41 -20.35 -11.49
N ARG A 203 11.76 -19.37 -10.66
CA ARG A 203 10.72 -18.44 -10.22
C ARG A 203 10.29 -17.66 -11.45
N ALA A 204 9.13 -18.02 -12.01
CA ALA A 204 8.27 -17.00 -12.57
C ALA A 204 8.19 -15.89 -11.50
N PRO A 205 8.65 -14.65 -11.78
CA PRO A 205 8.60 -13.60 -10.79
C PRO A 205 7.12 -13.45 -10.43
N PHE A 206 6.75 -13.80 -9.20
CA PHE A 206 5.45 -13.39 -8.69
C PHE A 206 5.39 -11.88 -8.92
N PRO A 207 4.41 -11.38 -9.70
CA PRO A 207 4.37 -9.97 -10.00
C PRO A 207 4.30 -9.24 -8.67
N LYS A 208 5.32 -8.41 -8.38
CA LYS A 208 5.29 -7.55 -7.21
C LYS A 208 3.94 -6.85 -7.21
N ARG A 209 3.20 -6.98 -6.11
CA ARG A 209 1.88 -6.36 -5.98
C ARG A 209 2.05 -4.88 -6.30
N VAL A 210 1.36 -4.43 -7.35
CA VAL A 210 1.41 -3.03 -7.76
C VAL A 210 0.72 -2.24 -6.66
N VAL A 211 1.46 -1.36 -5.99
CA VAL A 211 0.89 -0.44 -5.00
C VAL A 211 -0.10 0.45 -5.75
N VAL A 212 -1.32 0.55 -5.26
CA VAL A 212 -2.37 1.39 -5.86
C VAL A 212 -2.83 2.46 -4.88
N ALA A 213 -3.26 3.60 -5.41
CA ALA A 213 -3.91 4.64 -4.63
C ALA A 213 -5.29 4.14 -4.22
N TYR A 214 -5.50 3.95 -2.92
CA TYR A 214 -6.79 3.50 -2.37
C TYR A 214 -7.64 4.68 -1.93
N SER A 215 -7.05 5.79 -1.47
CA SER A 215 -7.82 6.95 -1.04
C SER A 215 -8.57 7.58 -2.22
N LEU A 216 -9.88 7.77 -2.08
CA LEU A 216 -10.65 8.54 -3.05
C LEU A 216 -10.15 9.98 -3.18
N LEU A 217 -9.62 10.57 -2.11
CA LEU A 217 -9.07 11.92 -2.13
C LEU A 217 -7.81 11.97 -3.00
N ASP A 218 -6.93 10.97 -2.87
CA ASP A 218 -5.72 10.88 -3.69
C ASP A 218 -6.08 10.55 -5.16
N GLN A 219 -6.99 9.59 -5.37
CA GLN A 219 -7.52 9.29 -6.71
C GLN A 219 -8.15 10.53 -7.36
N ALA A 220 -8.83 11.39 -6.60
CA ALA A 220 -9.46 12.61 -7.13
C ALA A 220 -8.46 13.64 -7.65
N ARG A 221 -7.20 13.64 -7.19
CA ARG A 221 -6.14 14.50 -7.75
C ARG A 221 -5.84 14.16 -9.21
N TYR A 222 -6.14 12.94 -9.65
CA TYR A 222 -5.85 12.50 -11.00
C TYR A 222 -7.07 12.53 -11.93
N HIS A 223 -8.10 13.27 -11.53
CA HIS A 223 -9.32 13.46 -12.31
C HIS A 223 -9.61 14.94 -12.48
N ASP A 224 -10.08 15.30 -13.66
CA ASP A 224 -10.79 16.55 -13.90
C ASP A 224 -12.25 16.35 -13.49
N VAL A 225 -12.75 17.18 -12.58
CA VAL A 225 -14.13 17.14 -12.05
C VAL A 225 -15.15 17.83 -12.96
N HIS A 226 -14.67 18.54 -13.97
CA HIS A 226 -15.44 19.39 -14.88
C HIS A 226 -15.23 19.06 -16.36
N ALA A 227 -14.58 17.95 -16.68
CA ALA A 227 -14.35 17.50 -18.03
C ALA A 227 -15.66 17.33 -18.82
N VAL A 228 -15.58 17.61 -20.12
CA VAL A 228 -16.67 17.39 -21.07
C VAL A 228 -16.67 15.92 -21.49
N LEU A 229 -17.77 15.23 -21.20
CA LEU A 229 -17.94 13.80 -21.44
C LEU A 229 -18.99 13.52 -22.52
N THR A 230 -18.82 12.40 -23.24
CA THR A 230 -19.83 11.81 -24.13
C THR A 230 -20.21 10.40 -23.68
N ASP A 231 -21.51 10.10 -23.59
CA ASP A 231 -22.03 8.77 -23.25
C ASP A 231 -22.29 7.91 -24.52
N GLY A 232 -21.89 8.39 -25.70
CA GLY A 232 -22.13 7.76 -27.01
C GLY A 232 -22.64 8.76 -28.04
N LEU A 233 -22.68 8.35 -29.32
CA LEU A 233 -23.08 9.21 -30.45
C LEU A 233 -24.51 9.76 -30.32
N GLU A 234 -25.37 9.06 -29.58
CA GLU A 234 -26.80 9.39 -29.44
C GLU A 234 -27.12 10.27 -28.21
N HIS A 235 -26.12 10.61 -27.40
CA HIS A 235 -26.31 11.34 -26.14
C HIS A 235 -25.61 12.70 -26.16
N PRO A 236 -26.26 13.77 -25.65
CA PRO A 236 -25.63 15.08 -25.58
C PRO A 236 -24.45 15.07 -24.61
N THR A 237 -23.42 15.83 -24.93
CA THR A 237 -22.25 15.99 -24.06
C THR A 237 -22.65 16.56 -22.69
N ARG A 238 -22.01 16.10 -21.63
CA ARG A 238 -22.26 16.55 -20.25
C ARG A 238 -20.97 16.79 -19.50
N ARG A 239 -21.00 17.61 -18.43
CA ARG A 239 -19.86 17.75 -17.53
C ARG A 239 -19.81 16.62 -16.51
N GLY A 240 -18.63 16.10 -16.24
CA GLY A 240 -18.42 15.08 -15.23
C GLY A 240 -16.95 14.78 -15.01
N TRP A 241 -16.69 13.68 -14.33
CA TRP A 241 -15.33 13.31 -13.97
C TRP A 241 -14.65 12.56 -15.11
N ALA A 242 -13.47 13.02 -15.52
CA ALA A 242 -12.62 12.31 -16.47
C ALA A 242 -11.22 12.13 -15.89
N ARG A 243 -10.58 11.01 -16.20
CA ARG A 243 -9.20 10.75 -15.77
C ARG A 243 -8.24 11.64 -16.56
N LEU A 244 -7.32 12.29 -15.84
CA LEU A 244 -6.26 13.07 -16.47
C LEU A 244 -5.28 12.16 -17.23
N PRO A 245 -4.62 12.66 -18.28
CA PRO A 245 -3.57 11.91 -18.97
C PRO A 245 -2.43 11.51 -18.01
N PRO A 246 -1.68 10.42 -18.31
CA PRO A 246 -0.52 10.02 -17.49
C PRO A 246 0.47 11.18 -17.26
N GLY A 247 0.98 11.29 -16.04
CA GLY A 247 1.89 12.36 -15.62
C GLY A 247 1.23 13.68 -15.23
N TRP A 248 -0.10 13.83 -15.41
CA TRP A 248 -0.83 14.99 -14.92
C TRP A 248 -1.41 14.78 -13.53
N GLU A 249 -1.45 15.86 -12.75
CA GLU A 249 -2.00 15.91 -11.39
C GLU A 249 -2.73 17.24 -11.16
N ARG A 250 -3.90 17.19 -10.55
CA ARG A 250 -4.67 18.34 -10.06
C ARG A 250 -4.24 18.66 -8.63
N ILE A 251 -3.78 19.88 -8.41
CA ILE A 251 -3.27 20.35 -7.12
C ILE A 251 -4.19 21.45 -6.58
N GLN A 252 -4.51 21.34 -5.29
CA GLN A 252 -5.31 22.32 -4.55
C GLN A 252 -4.52 22.70 -3.29
N ASP A 253 -3.71 23.76 -3.40
CA ASP A 253 -3.01 24.33 -2.26
C ASP A 253 -3.99 25.17 -1.41
N GLU A 254 -3.76 25.23 -0.10
CA GLU A 254 -4.56 26.08 0.80
C GLU A 254 -4.49 27.55 0.37
N GLY A 255 -5.66 28.17 0.18
CA GLY A 255 -5.78 29.58 -0.19
C GLY A 255 -5.46 29.92 -1.64
N LYS A 256 -5.16 28.94 -2.51
CA LYS A 256 -4.93 29.16 -3.95
C LYS A 256 -6.05 28.56 -4.81
N PRO A 257 -6.30 29.08 -6.01
CA PRO A 257 -7.17 28.40 -6.97
C PRO A 257 -6.55 27.05 -7.37
N CYS A 258 -7.42 26.08 -7.68
CA CYS A 258 -7.01 24.78 -8.22
C CYS A 258 -6.19 24.96 -9.50
N TYR A 259 -5.11 24.20 -9.65
CA TYR A 259 -4.30 24.16 -10.87
C TYR A 259 -3.89 22.72 -11.22
N TYR A 260 -3.31 22.53 -12.40
CA TYR A 260 -2.89 21.24 -12.93
C TYR A 260 -1.39 21.25 -13.19
N ARG A 261 -0.66 20.28 -12.64
CA ARG A 261 0.79 20.10 -12.84
C ARG A 261 1.06 18.98 -13.83
N ASN A 262 1.90 19.24 -14.81
CA ASN A 262 2.41 18.25 -15.75
C ASN A 262 3.81 17.79 -15.32
N HIS A 263 3.91 16.58 -14.79
CA HIS A 263 5.17 15.96 -14.36
C HIS A 263 5.96 15.33 -15.52
N ASN A 264 5.45 15.36 -16.75
CA ASN A 264 6.18 14.86 -17.92
C ASN A 264 7.20 15.89 -18.46
N ASP A 265 7.06 17.15 -18.06
CA ASP A 265 8.00 18.21 -18.44
C ASP A 265 9.16 18.26 -17.42
N GLU A 266 10.37 18.58 -17.89
CA GLU A 266 11.53 18.85 -17.03
C GLU A 266 11.96 20.32 -17.21
N PRO A 267 11.75 21.22 -16.22
CA PRO A 267 11.04 21.00 -14.95
C PRO A 267 9.52 20.91 -15.15
N ALA A 268 8.81 20.33 -14.17
CA ALA A 268 7.36 20.20 -14.19
C ALA A 268 6.68 21.57 -14.36
N THR A 269 5.65 21.63 -15.19
CA THR A 269 4.95 22.88 -15.53
C THR A 269 3.56 22.94 -14.89
N ASP A 270 3.15 24.13 -14.45
CA ASP A 270 1.84 24.39 -13.83
C ASP A 270 0.91 25.10 -14.83
N HIS A 271 -0.34 24.63 -14.90
CA HIS A 271 -1.38 25.09 -15.82
C HIS A 271 -2.64 25.43 -15.02
N GLU A 272 -3.28 26.55 -15.32
CA GLU A 272 -4.55 26.93 -14.69
C GLU A 272 -5.71 26.01 -15.13
N ASN A 273 -5.65 25.57 -16.40
CA ASN A 273 -6.70 24.82 -17.06
C ASN A 273 -6.36 23.34 -17.20
N SER A 274 -7.40 22.51 -17.27
CA SER A 274 -7.26 21.07 -17.46
C SER A 274 -6.75 20.75 -18.87
N PRO A 275 -5.87 19.74 -19.05
CA PRO A 275 -5.48 19.28 -20.39
C PRO A 275 -6.66 18.71 -21.19
N LEU A 276 -7.80 18.44 -20.54
CA LEU A 276 -9.02 17.93 -21.16
C LEU A 276 -9.99 19.05 -21.56
N GLU A 277 -9.73 20.31 -21.20
CA GLU A 277 -10.66 21.42 -21.46
C GLU A 277 -10.70 21.83 -22.93
N SER A 278 -9.58 21.75 -23.64
CA SER A 278 -9.44 22.07 -25.06
C SER A 278 -9.57 20.87 -26.00
N GLY A 279 -9.78 19.66 -25.47
CA GLY A 279 -9.82 18.41 -26.23
C GLY A 279 -11.23 18.01 -26.71
N GLU A 280 -11.31 16.94 -27.49
CA GLU A 280 -12.59 16.30 -27.81
C GLU A 280 -13.27 15.73 -26.55
N PRO A 281 -14.63 15.65 -26.53
CA PRO A 281 -15.35 15.08 -25.40
C PRO A 281 -14.84 13.68 -25.04
N THR A 282 -14.43 13.50 -23.80
CA THR A 282 -13.88 12.21 -23.34
C THR A 282 -15.02 11.20 -23.19
N PRO A 283 -14.88 9.95 -23.68
CA PRO A 283 -15.88 8.92 -23.44
C PRO A 283 -16.08 8.70 -21.94
N ALA A 284 -17.35 8.69 -21.49
CA ALA A 284 -17.67 8.48 -20.10
C ALA A 284 -17.18 7.10 -19.62
N GLN A 285 -16.34 7.09 -18.58
CA GLN A 285 -15.89 5.85 -17.98
C GLN A 285 -16.94 5.35 -16.99
N VAL A 286 -17.29 4.08 -17.15
CA VAL A 286 -18.30 3.38 -16.34
C VAL A 286 -17.71 2.87 -15.02
N PHE A 287 -16.38 2.75 -14.95
CA PHE A 287 -15.63 2.12 -13.86
C PHE A 287 -14.53 3.05 -13.34
N ALA A 288 -14.34 3.09 -12.03
CA ALA A 288 -13.19 3.76 -11.42
C ALA A 288 -11.95 2.89 -11.65
N ASN A 289 -10.94 3.44 -12.31
CA ASN A 289 -9.66 2.77 -12.51
C ASN A 289 -8.71 3.18 -11.39
N GLN A 290 -8.29 2.22 -10.55
CA GLN A 290 -7.27 2.47 -9.53
C GLN A 290 -5.94 2.88 -10.18
N ARG A 291 -5.29 3.91 -9.64
CA ARG A 291 -3.98 4.37 -10.10
C ARG A 291 -2.90 3.58 -9.39
N SER A 292 -1.91 3.08 -10.12
CA SER A 292 -0.67 2.58 -9.52
C SER A 292 0.13 3.74 -8.94
N LEU A 293 0.49 3.66 -7.66
CA LEU A 293 1.37 4.64 -7.05
C LEU A 293 2.78 4.54 -7.66
N PRO A 294 3.46 5.68 -7.89
CA PRO A 294 4.87 5.66 -8.27
C PRO A 294 5.69 4.94 -7.20
N LYS A 295 6.81 4.33 -7.60
CA LYS A 295 7.73 3.67 -6.66
C LYS A 295 8.39 4.74 -5.78
N GLY A 296 7.87 4.96 -4.57
CA GLY A 296 8.36 5.92 -3.58
C GLY A 296 7.69 5.73 -2.23
#